data_AF-A0A6H9LLR4-F1
#
_entry.id   AF-A0A6H9LLR4-F1
#
_cell.length_a   1.000
_cell.length_b   1.000
_cell.length_c   1.000
_cell.angle_alpha   90.00
_cell.angle_beta   90.00
_cell.angle_gamma   90.00
#
_symmetry.space_group_name_H-M   'P 1'
#
loop_
_entity.id
_entity.type
_entity.pdbx_description
1 polymer ?
#
loop_
_entity_poly.entity_id
_entity_poly.type
_entity_poly.pdbx_seq_one_letter_code
_entity_poly.pdbx_strand_id
1 'polypeptide(L)'
;MKKKPLFTLLFATLTVFMVGCLDSESPVSDNSNPNTVNSETDIYWVSVSEIYTNNPGSEDKPFTLLYFTDDSCADGLLMDFYTFTDETVIGIINQNYNPARISTSDDSLIAFYDSTMTGNELFQLYNLVGVPSFLILDSENRYYRRIQAGYYPAEEFGQILSEAAQ
;
A
#
# COMPACT_ATOMS: atom_id res chain seq x y z
N MET A 1 -1.79 -7.88 -56.75
CA MET A 1 -2.05 -9.32 -56.96
C MET A 1 -0.80 -10.12 -56.64
N LYS A 2 -0.96 -11.30 -56.00
CA LYS A 2 0.05 -12.28 -55.53
C LYS A 2 0.63 -12.03 -54.14
N LYS A 3 0.71 -12.98 -53.19
CA LYS A 3 -0.09 -14.15 -52.76
C LYS A 3 0.60 -14.53 -51.42
N LYS A 4 -0.14 -14.64 -50.31
CA LYS A 4 0.38 -15.17 -49.03
C LYS A 4 0.41 -16.72 -49.09
N PRO A 5 1.35 -17.37 -48.41
CA PRO A 5 1.13 -18.69 -47.80
C PRO A 5 1.21 -18.51 -46.27
N LEU A 6 0.17 -18.69 -45.46
CA LEU A 6 -0.54 -19.93 -45.10
C LEU A 6 0.39 -21.15 -44.96
N PHE A 7 0.89 -21.36 -43.74
CA PHE A 7 1.40 -22.66 -43.32
C PHE A 7 0.85 -22.98 -41.93
N THR A 8 -0.03 -23.97 -41.92
CA THR A 8 -0.70 -24.55 -40.75
C THR A 8 0.06 -25.81 -40.34
N LEU A 9 0.38 -25.95 -39.06
CA LEU A 9 0.84 -27.19 -38.41
C LEU A 9 0.57 -26.95 -36.91
N LEU A 10 -0.55 -27.37 -36.31
CA LEU A 10 -1.01 -28.75 -36.01
C LEU A 10 0.08 -29.59 -35.32
N PHE A 11 0.21 -29.42 -34.01
CA PHE A 11 0.75 -30.46 -33.14
C PHE A 11 -0.26 -30.73 -32.02
N ALA A 12 -0.80 -31.95 -32.06
CA ALA A 12 -1.72 -32.50 -31.11
C ALA A 12 -0.97 -33.34 -30.07
N THR A 13 -1.56 -33.39 -28.87
CA THR A 13 -1.46 -34.42 -27.81
C THR A 13 -0.13 -34.58 -27.07
N LEU A 14 -0.17 -34.47 -25.73
CA LEU A 14 -0.10 -35.65 -24.84
C LEU A 14 -0.54 -35.29 -23.41
N THR A 15 -1.52 -36.04 -22.90
CA THR A 15 -2.05 -36.02 -21.53
C THR A 15 -1.27 -36.94 -20.59
N VAL A 16 -1.55 -36.77 -19.29
CA VAL A 16 -1.38 -37.69 -18.14
C VAL A 16 -0.07 -37.54 -17.35
N PHE A 17 -0.18 -37.05 -16.12
CA PHE A 17 0.46 -37.51 -14.86
C PHE A 17 -0.18 -36.63 -13.75
N MET A 18 -0.56 -37.02 -12.55
CA MET A 18 -0.79 -38.28 -11.83
C MET A 18 -1.49 -37.83 -10.51
N VAL A 19 -2.13 -38.78 -9.85
CA VAL A 19 -2.82 -38.65 -8.56
C VAL A 19 -1.84 -38.46 -7.39
N GLY A 20 -2.25 -37.70 -6.36
CA GLY A 20 -1.70 -37.75 -4.98
C GLY A 20 -1.67 -36.37 -4.32
N CYS A 21 -2.15 -36.11 -3.10
CA CYS A 21 -2.69 -36.93 -2.02
C CYS A 21 -3.85 -36.18 -1.34
N LEU A 22 -4.90 -36.91 -0.94
CA LEU A 22 -5.79 -36.48 0.13
C LEU A 22 -5.08 -36.79 1.45
N ASP A 23 -4.62 -35.77 2.17
CA ASP A 23 -4.29 -35.91 3.58
C ASP A 23 -5.55 -35.67 4.42
N SER A 24 -5.92 -36.72 5.15
CA SER A 24 -6.87 -36.64 6.25
C SER A 24 -6.13 -36.10 7.47
N GLU A 25 -6.43 -34.88 7.89
CA GLU A 25 -6.11 -34.42 9.23
C GLU A 25 -7.39 -34.32 10.09
N SER A 26 -7.22 -34.81 11.31
CA SER A 26 -8.21 -35.08 12.35
C SER A 26 -9.01 -33.85 12.80
N PRO A 27 -10.17 -34.01 13.47
CA PRO A 27 -10.92 -32.88 14.00
C PRO A 27 -10.14 -32.23 15.16
N VAL A 28 -9.64 -31.02 14.93
CA VAL A 28 -9.16 -30.14 16.01
C VAL A 28 -10.38 -29.57 16.72
N SER A 29 -10.60 -30.06 17.94
CA SER A 29 -11.44 -29.41 18.94
C SER A 29 -10.56 -28.46 19.72
N ASP A 30 -10.70 -27.14 19.55
CA ASP A 30 -10.56 -26.23 20.70
C ASP A 30 -11.16 -24.83 20.46
N ASN A 31 -12.28 -24.59 21.13
CA ASN A 31 -12.66 -23.37 21.83
C ASN A 31 -12.35 -22.01 21.16
N SER A 32 -13.11 -21.67 20.12
CA SER A 32 -13.19 -20.30 19.59
C SER A 32 -13.98 -19.40 20.56
N ASN A 33 -13.28 -18.78 21.50
CA ASN A 33 -13.75 -17.54 22.10
C ASN A 33 -13.78 -16.48 20.98
N PRO A 34 -14.93 -15.90 20.58
CA PRO A 34 -15.03 -15.06 19.39
C PRO A 34 -14.41 -13.66 19.54
N ASN A 35 -13.57 -13.42 20.55
CA ASN A 35 -13.06 -12.10 20.90
C ASN A 35 -11.53 -12.07 21.06
N THR A 36 -10.78 -12.79 20.23
CA THR A 36 -9.36 -12.46 20.03
C THR A 36 -9.28 -11.43 18.91
N VAL A 37 -9.64 -10.19 19.24
CA VAL A 37 -9.21 -9.04 18.46
C VAL A 37 -7.70 -9.00 18.63
N ASN A 38 -6.96 -9.46 17.63
CA ASN A 38 -5.55 -9.14 17.51
C ASN A 38 -5.52 -7.62 17.28
N SER A 39 -5.35 -6.85 18.35
CA SER A 39 -5.08 -5.43 18.22
C SER A 39 -3.75 -5.31 17.49
N GLU A 40 -3.79 -4.87 16.24
CA GLU A 40 -2.59 -4.57 15.48
C GLU A 40 -1.83 -3.44 16.18
N THR A 41 -0.57 -3.68 16.52
CA THR A 41 0.23 -2.75 17.33
C THR A 41 0.98 -1.73 16.48
N ASP A 42 1.09 -1.96 15.17
CA ASP A 42 1.95 -1.20 14.27
C ASP A 42 1.32 -1.06 12.88
N ILE A 43 1.65 0.04 12.19
CA ILE A 43 1.29 0.25 10.79
C ILE A 43 2.15 -0.65 9.89
N TYR A 44 1.51 -1.33 8.94
CA TYR A 44 2.17 -2.17 7.94
C TYR A 44 2.68 -1.35 6.76
N TRP A 45 3.75 -0.60 7.00
CA TRP A 45 4.43 0.19 5.97
C TRP A 45 4.97 -0.71 4.85
N VAL A 46 4.56 -0.42 3.61
CA VAL A 46 5.12 -1.04 2.41
C VAL A 46 6.21 -0.17 1.82
N SER A 47 7.06 -0.77 1.00
CA SER A 47 8.07 -0.03 0.26
C SER A 47 7.43 0.82 -0.84
N VAL A 48 8.00 2.00 -1.13
CA VAL A 48 7.53 2.86 -2.23
C VAL A 48 7.60 2.14 -3.58
N SER A 49 8.58 1.26 -3.76
CA SER A 49 8.72 0.44 -4.96
C SER A 49 7.55 -0.54 -5.15
N GLU A 50 7.00 -1.09 -4.07
CA GLU A 50 5.81 -1.97 -4.15
C GLU A 50 4.58 -1.21 -4.65
N ILE A 51 4.42 0.06 -4.25
CA ILE A 51 3.34 0.93 -4.73
C ILE A 51 3.33 1.02 -6.27
N TYR A 52 4.45 1.42 -6.86
CA TYR A 52 4.48 1.77 -8.29
C TYR A 52 4.85 0.61 -9.23
N THR A 53 5.37 -0.50 -8.70
CA THR A 53 5.76 -1.66 -9.53
C THR A 53 4.67 -2.72 -9.60
N ASN A 54 3.99 -2.98 -8.49
CA ASN A 54 3.10 -4.13 -8.36
C ASN A 54 1.61 -3.76 -8.30
N ASN A 55 1.29 -2.46 -8.36
CA ASN A 55 -0.05 -1.91 -8.13
C ASN A 55 -0.75 -2.58 -6.94
N PRO A 56 -0.41 -2.21 -5.69
CA PRO A 56 -0.90 -2.90 -4.50
C PRO A 56 -2.39 -2.65 -4.23
N GLY A 57 -3.05 -1.79 -5.03
CA GLY A 57 -4.49 -1.61 -4.99
C GLY A 57 -5.20 -2.96 -5.21
N SER A 58 -5.82 -3.48 -4.17
CA SER A 58 -6.71 -4.64 -4.24
C SER A 58 -8.16 -4.19 -4.06
N GLU A 59 -9.12 -5.06 -4.37
CA GLU A 59 -10.52 -4.80 -4.01
C GLU A 59 -10.68 -4.54 -2.50
N ASP A 60 -9.80 -5.11 -1.67
CA ASP A 60 -9.83 -4.99 -0.22
C ASP A 60 -9.11 -3.74 0.32
N LYS A 61 -8.12 -3.21 -0.41
CA LYS A 61 -7.35 -1.99 -0.05
C LYS A 61 -7.20 -1.09 -1.28
N PRO A 62 -8.25 -0.32 -1.62
CA PRO A 62 -8.28 0.41 -2.88
C PRO A 62 -7.42 1.67 -2.88
N PHE A 63 -6.87 2.09 -1.73
CA PHE A 63 -6.12 3.34 -1.63
C PHE A 63 -4.66 3.13 -1.23
N THR A 64 -3.79 4.00 -1.73
CA THR A 64 -2.41 4.12 -1.26
C THR A 64 -2.29 5.40 -0.44
N LEU A 65 -1.66 5.32 0.74
CA LEU A 65 -1.35 6.48 1.58
C LEU A 65 0.15 6.74 1.55
N LEU A 66 0.58 7.79 0.85
CA LEU A 66 1.97 8.24 0.89
C LEU A 66 2.15 9.26 2.00
N TYR A 67 3.05 8.97 2.93
CA TYR A 67 3.45 9.83 4.03
C TYR A 67 4.84 10.39 3.75
N PHE A 68 4.91 11.67 3.40
CA PHE A 68 6.16 12.40 3.15
C PHE A 68 6.61 13.08 4.44
N THR A 69 7.81 12.74 4.90
CA THR A 69 8.40 13.30 6.12
C THR A 69 9.93 13.21 6.04
N ASP A 70 10.62 13.65 7.08
CA ASP A 70 12.07 13.55 7.24
C ASP A 70 12.42 13.56 8.73
N ASP A 71 13.59 12.99 9.08
CA ASP A 71 13.95 12.72 10.48
C ASP A 71 14.08 14.00 11.34
N SER A 72 14.30 15.15 10.71
CA SER A 72 14.36 16.45 11.38
C SER A 72 13.00 17.14 11.52
N CYS A 73 11.91 16.55 11.01
CA CYS A 73 10.59 17.15 11.05
C CYS A 73 9.94 17.00 12.44
N ALA A 74 9.81 18.10 13.18
CA ALA A 74 9.19 18.08 14.51
C ALA A 74 7.74 17.56 14.48
N ASP A 75 6.94 18.04 13.53
CA ASP A 75 5.54 17.59 13.37
C ASP A 75 5.45 16.13 12.92
N GLY A 76 6.40 15.66 12.10
CA GLY A 76 6.50 14.25 11.71
C GLY A 76 6.80 13.35 12.91
N LEU A 77 7.69 13.78 13.81
CA LEU A 77 7.94 13.08 15.07
C LEU A 77 6.69 13.06 15.97
N LEU A 78 5.93 14.15 16.03
CA LEU A 78 4.67 14.18 16.78
C LEU A 78 3.64 13.19 16.21
N MET A 79 3.53 13.09 14.87
CA MET A 79 2.70 12.06 14.22
C MET A 79 3.16 10.65 14.63
N ASP A 80 4.46 10.38 14.54
CA ASP A 80 5.03 9.06 14.85
C ASP A 80 4.78 8.67 16.32
N PHE A 81 4.80 9.62 17.27
CA PHE A 81 4.62 9.32 18.70
C PHE A 81 3.18 9.30 19.19
N TYR A 82 2.31 10.16 18.65
CA TYR A 82 0.97 10.38 19.20
C TYR A 82 -0.16 9.94 18.28
N THR A 83 0.10 9.81 16.98
CA THR A 83 -0.94 9.51 15.98
C THR A 83 -0.79 8.12 15.41
N PHE A 84 0.42 7.72 15.02
CA PHE A 84 0.69 6.39 14.48
C PHE A 84 0.84 5.29 15.53
N THR A 85 0.75 5.64 16.82
CA THR A 85 0.68 4.71 17.94
C THR A 85 -0.75 4.47 18.43
N ASP A 86 -1.73 5.21 17.90
CA ASP A 86 -3.13 5.05 18.27
C ASP A 86 -3.73 3.84 17.52
N GLU A 87 -4.32 2.91 18.27
CA GLU A 87 -4.88 1.66 17.73
C GLU A 87 -5.97 1.90 16.68
N THR A 88 -6.74 2.99 16.80
CA THR A 88 -7.80 3.32 15.83
C THR A 88 -7.18 3.76 14.50
N VAL A 89 -6.17 4.63 14.56
CA VAL A 89 -5.45 5.10 13.37
C VAL A 89 -4.72 3.93 12.70
N ILE A 90 -4.04 3.08 13.47
CA ILE A 90 -3.38 1.87 12.96
C ILE A 90 -4.40 0.99 12.24
N GLY A 91 -5.53 0.70 12.88
CA GLY A 91 -6.59 -0.12 12.30
C GLY A 91 -7.14 0.46 10.99
N ILE A 92 -7.43 1.77 10.96
CA ILE A 92 -7.92 2.43 9.73
C ILE A 92 -6.89 2.33 8.61
N ILE A 93 -5.62 2.65 8.90
CA ILE A 93 -4.55 2.61 7.91
C ILE A 93 -4.39 1.20 7.36
N ASN A 94 -4.20 0.22 8.24
CA ASN A 94 -3.93 -1.15 7.84
C ASN A 94 -5.11 -1.81 7.14
N GLN A 95 -6.35 -1.43 7.45
CA GLN A 95 -7.53 -2.00 6.80
C GLN A 95 -7.81 -1.39 5.42
N ASN A 96 -7.55 -0.10 5.23
CA ASN A 96 -8.06 0.61 4.04
C ASN A 96 -6.95 1.06 3.07
N TYR A 97 -5.69 1.09 3.52
CA TYR A 97 -4.60 1.70 2.77
C TYR A 97 -3.42 0.75 2.58
N ASN A 98 -2.67 1.01 1.51
CA ASN A 98 -1.29 0.58 1.32
C ASN A 98 -0.38 1.76 1.73
N PRO A 99 0.09 1.83 2.99
CA PRO A 99 0.81 2.99 3.48
C PRO A 99 2.31 2.91 3.12
N ALA A 100 2.88 3.98 2.60
CA ALA A 100 4.32 4.08 2.34
C ALA A 100 4.90 5.36 2.95
N ARG A 101 6.00 5.21 3.69
CA ARG A 101 6.77 6.33 4.26
C ARG A 101 7.85 6.75 3.26
N ILE A 102 7.94 8.04 2.98
CA ILE A 102 8.85 8.62 2.00
C ILE A 102 9.63 9.73 2.66
N SER A 103 10.95 9.56 2.68
CA SER A 103 11.87 10.60 3.13
C SER A 103 12.03 11.67 2.05
N THR A 104 11.87 12.94 2.42
CA THR A 104 12.16 14.08 1.53
C THR A 104 13.60 14.58 1.65
N SER A 105 14.37 14.04 2.58
CA SER A 105 15.73 14.50 2.90
C SER A 105 16.85 13.60 2.41
N ASP A 106 16.55 12.37 1.98
CA ASP A 106 17.56 11.46 1.46
C ASP A 106 17.51 11.30 -0.07
N ASP A 107 18.68 10.95 -0.63
CA ASP A 107 18.89 10.77 -2.07
C ASP A 107 18.62 9.32 -2.52
N SER A 108 17.89 8.52 -1.73
CA SER A 108 17.58 7.14 -2.10
C SER A 108 16.65 7.13 -3.30
N LEU A 109 17.00 6.34 -4.31
CA LEU A 109 16.16 6.17 -5.49
C LEU A 109 15.01 5.21 -5.18
N ILE A 110 13.79 5.69 -5.42
CA ILE A 110 12.55 4.93 -5.42
C ILE A 110 12.14 4.62 -6.85
N ALA A 111 11.60 3.44 -7.08
CA ALA A 111 10.98 3.09 -8.36
C ALA A 111 9.68 3.89 -8.53
N PHE A 112 9.49 4.48 -9.70
CA PHE A 112 8.30 5.22 -10.08
C PHE A 112 7.93 4.87 -11.53
N TYR A 113 7.01 3.91 -11.68
CA TYR A 113 6.65 3.31 -12.97
C TYR A 113 7.92 2.84 -13.73
N ASP A 114 8.12 3.30 -14.97
CA ASP A 114 9.29 2.97 -15.81
C ASP A 114 10.53 3.84 -15.52
N SER A 115 10.56 4.54 -14.39
CA SER A 115 11.62 5.46 -14.00
C SER A 115 12.04 5.31 -12.54
N THR A 116 13.06 6.05 -12.14
CA THR A 116 13.48 6.18 -10.75
C THR A 116 13.55 7.65 -10.38
N MET A 117 13.22 7.98 -9.14
CA MET A 117 13.35 9.33 -8.61
C MET A 117 13.69 9.28 -7.12
N THR A 118 14.09 10.40 -6.54
CA THR A 118 14.23 10.57 -5.09
C THR A 118 12.86 10.86 -4.46
N GLY A 119 12.76 10.70 -3.13
CA GLY A 119 11.55 11.11 -2.41
C GLY A 119 11.26 12.61 -2.53
N ASN A 120 12.29 13.46 -2.58
CA ASN A 120 12.14 14.89 -2.84
C ASN A 120 11.62 15.18 -4.25
N GLU A 121 12.13 14.52 -5.29
CA GLU A 121 11.61 14.68 -6.65
C GLU A 121 10.14 14.28 -6.75
N LEU A 122 9.73 13.18 -6.08
CA LEU A 122 8.32 12.77 -6.01
C LEU A 122 7.46 13.81 -5.26
N PHE A 123 7.96 14.36 -4.16
CA PHE A 123 7.30 15.41 -3.39
C PHE A 123 7.05 16.67 -4.25
N GLN A 124 8.05 17.08 -5.04
CA GLN A 124 7.93 18.20 -5.99
C GLN A 124 6.98 17.87 -7.15
N LEU A 125 7.01 16.64 -7.66
CA LEU A 125 6.12 16.18 -8.75
C LEU A 125 4.64 16.37 -8.37
N TYR A 126 4.29 16.09 -7.12
CA TYR A 126 2.94 16.29 -6.59
C TYR A 126 2.65 17.72 -6.09
N ASN A 127 3.59 18.66 -6.28
CA ASN A 127 3.49 20.05 -5.82
C ASN A 127 3.14 20.17 -4.33
N LEU A 128 3.70 19.28 -3.50
CA LEU A 128 3.52 19.32 -2.06
C LEU A 128 4.35 20.46 -1.46
N VAL A 129 3.91 20.99 -0.31
CA VAL A 129 4.57 22.07 0.40
C VAL A 129 4.49 21.79 1.88
N GLY A 130 5.66 21.74 2.53
CA GLY A 130 5.80 21.42 3.95
C GLY A 130 5.74 19.92 4.25
N VAL A 131 6.39 19.52 5.33
CA VAL A 131 6.42 18.17 5.87
C VAL A 131 6.01 18.23 7.36
N PRO A 132 5.28 17.23 7.88
CA PRO A 132 4.78 16.07 7.15
C PRO A 132 3.67 16.44 6.17
N SER A 133 3.57 15.70 5.05
CA SER A 133 2.48 15.82 4.07
C SER A 133 1.96 14.44 3.70
N PHE A 134 0.69 14.36 3.34
CA PHE A 134 0.08 13.11 2.89
C PHE A 134 -0.56 13.23 1.52
N LEU A 135 -0.40 12.16 0.74
CA LEU A 135 -1.06 11.98 -0.53
C LEU A 135 -1.82 10.66 -0.53
N ILE A 136 -3.07 10.70 -0.97
CA ILE A 136 -3.88 9.52 -1.19
C ILE A 136 -3.97 9.29 -2.69
N LEU A 137 -3.63 8.08 -3.11
CA LEU A 137 -3.82 7.61 -4.48
C LEU A 137 -4.95 6.58 -4.54
N ASP A 138 -5.64 6.51 -5.68
CA ASP A 138 -6.65 5.49 -5.96
C ASP A 138 -6.02 4.12 -6.28
N SER A 139 -6.87 3.14 -6.63
CA SER A 139 -6.46 1.75 -6.89
C SER A 139 -5.67 1.58 -8.19
N GLU A 140 -5.56 2.64 -8.99
CA GLU A 140 -4.71 2.71 -10.18
C GLU A 140 -3.47 3.59 -9.91
N ASN A 141 -3.18 3.90 -8.64
CA ASN A 141 -2.12 4.80 -8.18
C ASN A 141 -2.18 6.20 -8.81
N ARG A 142 -3.37 6.67 -9.17
CA ARG A 142 -3.58 8.04 -9.62
C ARG A 142 -3.88 8.93 -8.43
N TYR A 143 -3.54 10.21 -8.56
CA TYR A 143 -3.90 11.20 -7.55
C TYR A 143 -5.40 11.16 -7.23
N TYR A 144 -5.73 10.97 -5.95
CA TYR A 144 -7.09 11.06 -5.44
C TYR A 144 -7.28 12.33 -4.60
N ARG A 145 -6.43 12.51 -3.59
CA ARG A 145 -6.55 13.61 -2.62
C ARG A 145 -5.20 13.90 -1.96
N ARG A 146 -5.02 15.15 -1.54
CA ARG A 146 -3.97 15.58 -0.60
C ARG A 146 -4.57 15.86 0.78
N ILE A 147 -3.86 15.51 1.85
CA ILE A 147 -4.10 16.05 3.20
C ILE A 147 -3.13 17.22 3.40
N GLN A 148 -3.60 18.29 4.06
CA GLN A 148 -2.77 19.46 4.32
C GLN A 148 -1.53 19.06 5.15
N ALA A 149 -0.45 19.83 5.02
CA ALA A 149 0.77 19.56 5.74
C ALA A 149 0.62 19.92 7.22
N GLY A 150 1.29 19.17 8.09
CA GLY A 150 1.36 19.42 9.52
C GLY A 150 0.97 18.22 10.39
N TYR A 151 1.10 18.41 11.69
CA TYR A 151 0.70 17.43 12.70
C TYR A 151 -0.84 17.38 12.85
N TYR A 152 -1.37 16.16 12.96
CA TYR A 152 -2.77 15.87 13.25
C TYR A 152 -2.85 14.94 14.46
N PRO A 153 -3.59 15.30 15.53
CA PRO A 153 -3.91 14.38 16.62
C PRO A 153 -4.65 13.13 16.12
N ALA A 154 -4.52 12.01 16.84
CA ALA A 154 -5.09 10.72 16.44
C ALA A 154 -6.58 10.76 16.04
N GLU A 155 -7.43 11.38 16.85
CA GLU A 155 -8.86 11.47 16.58
C GLU A 155 -9.15 12.21 15.26
N GLU A 156 -8.51 13.36 15.05
CA GLU A 156 -8.69 14.17 13.84
C GLU A 156 -8.16 13.43 12.62
N PHE A 157 -6.97 12.84 12.71
CA PHE A 157 -6.37 12.10 11.61
C PHE A 157 -7.19 10.86 11.23
N GLY A 158 -7.70 10.13 12.23
CA GLY A 158 -8.59 8.99 12.02
C GLY A 158 -9.88 9.37 11.31
N GLN A 159 -10.48 10.53 11.62
CA GLN A 159 -11.65 11.05 10.90
C GLN A 159 -11.30 11.38 9.44
N ILE A 160 -10.19 12.09 9.20
CA ILE A 160 -9.73 12.44 7.84
C ILE A 160 -9.53 11.19 6.99
N LEU A 161 -8.89 10.16 7.53
CA LEU A 161 -8.67 8.89 6.84
C LEU A 161 -10.01 8.17 6.57
N SER A 162 -10.87 8.04 7.59
CA SER A 162 -12.15 7.34 7.44
C SER A 162 -13.07 8.00 6.41
N GLU A 163 -13.05 9.33 6.29
CA GLU A 163 -13.79 10.07 5.27
C GLU A 163 -13.20 9.90 3.87
N ALA A 164 -11.86 9.77 3.76
CA ALA A 164 -11.20 9.60 2.47
C ALA A 164 -11.33 8.18 1.91
N ALA A 165 -11.61 7.18 2.76
CA ALA A 165 -11.79 5.79 2.37
C ALA A 165 -13.23 5.44 1.90
N GLN A 166 -14.17 6.39 1.95
CA GLN A 166 -15.55 6.24 1.46
C GLN A 166 -15.70 6.63 0.00
#